data_AF-A0A960UZU7-F1
#
_entry.id   AF-A0A960UZU7-F1
#
_cell.length_a   1.000
_cell.length_b   1.000
_cell.length_c   1.000
_cell.angle_alpha   90.00
_cell.angle_beta   90.00
_cell.angle_gamma   90.00
#
_symmetry.space_group_name_H-M   'P 1'
#
loop_
_entity.id
_entity.type
_entity.pdbx_description
1 polymer ?
#
loop_
_entity_poly.entity_id
_entity_poly.type
_entity_poly.pdbx_seq_one_letter_code
_entity_poly.pdbx_strand_id
1 'polypeptide(L)'
;MADEELLIEAEETQPPPDETALLATADLDIEEHDEFEPVRLTWKQWLYISLTVVLSFLFFGILMFPLDDIVRWVARSNLPGLEIQDLELNYITKDNATDLQYANQGLSVQARTIRSGLAWWSLANQNLNGPIDIQSIQLHHPLFGLRARELKLQFQDVGPLQQNSPKPLQGSLKAQLAGLVVEDAGPLAVEKDLIKISKADVELVFDQGRTDVRQLQIQSNAFQISLKNGSIGPAASLATAPLRGQLCLTPTNEFKTSDAFLGLRTMYEFSGGSLEERFCTELQGSLGKPEIKTRPPLNKPDVDSTDKGPQAEPDSPATANPDVDEAD
;
A
#
# COMPACT_ATOMS: atom_id res chain seq x y z
N MET A 1 -12.41 -30.54 -88.73
CA MET A 1 -12.76 -31.32 -89.93
C MET A 1 -13.58 -32.47 -89.40
N ALA A 2 -14.92 -32.31 -89.37
CA ALA A 2 -15.80 -32.63 -90.51
C ALA A 2 -15.91 -34.17 -90.62
N ASP A 3 -17.03 -34.87 -90.53
CA ASP A 3 -18.49 -34.63 -90.68
C ASP A 3 -19.19 -35.81 -89.94
N GLU A 4 -20.29 -35.68 -89.20
CA GLU A 4 -21.71 -35.60 -89.65
C GLU A 4 -22.12 -36.53 -90.81
N GLU A 5 -22.78 -37.66 -90.50
CA GLU A 5 -23.92 -38.26 -91.24
C GLU A 5 -24.73 -39.07 -90.19
N LEU A 6 -25.89 -38.68 -89.67
CA LEU A 6 -27.19 -38.33 -90.27
C LEU A 6 -27.93 -39.56 -90.82
N LEU A 7 -28.87 -40.10 -90.05
CA LEU A 7 -30.17 -40.53 -90.56
C LEU A 7 -31.20 -40.64 -89.44
N ILE A 8 -32.12 -39.69 -89.53
CA ILE A 8 -33.35 -39.53 -88.77
C ILE A 8 -34.40 -40.40 -89.45
N GLU A 9 -35.11 -41.24 -88.71
CA GLU A 9 -36.35 -41.84 -89.18
C GLU A 9 -37.47 -41.64 -88.16
N ALA A 10 -38.47 -40.91 -88.63
CA ALA A 10 -39.90 -40.96 -88.31
C ALA A 10 -40.34 -40.79 -86.85
N GLU A 11 -40.68 -39.53 -86.57
CA GLU A 11 -41.75 -39.03 -85.71
C GLU A 11 -43.07 -39.83 -85.85
N GLU A 12 -43.56 -40.40 -84.75
CA GLU A 12 -45.00 -40.67 -84.56
C GLU A 12 -45.44 -40.01 -83.26
N THR A 13 -46.12 -38.88 -83.43
CA THR A 13 -46.67 -38.01 -82.39
C THR A 13 -47.82 -38.69 -81.67
N GLN A 14 -47.59 -39.10 -80.42
CA GLN A 14 -48.64 -39.45 -79.45
C GLN A 14 -48.91 -38.25 -78.52
N PRO A 15 -50.19 -37.95 -78.19
CA PRO A 15 -50.58 -36.74 -77.49
C PRO A 15 -50.03 -36.70 -76.05
N PRO A 16 -49.87 -35.50 -75.45
CA PRO A 16 -49.39 -35.38 -74.07
C PRO A 16 -50.34 -36.12 -73.11
N PRO A 17 -49.82 -36.85 -72.11
CA PRO A 17 -50.64 -37.50 -71.10
C PRO A 17 -51.41 -36.44 -70.29
N ASP A 18 -52.70 -36.71 -70.08
CA ASP A 18 -53.62 -35.97 -69.23
C ASP A 18 -52.95 -35.50 -67.92
N GLU A 19 -52.70 -34.19 -67.80
CA GLU A 19 -52.21 -33.54 -66.57
C GLU A 19 -53.20 -33.64 -65.40
N THR A 20 -54.40 -34.18 -65.64
CA THR A 20 -55.40 -34.45 -64.60
C THR A 20 -55.20 -35.77 -63.86
N ALA A 21 -54.38 -36.70 -64.39
CA ALA A 21 -54.01 -37.93 -63.68
C ALA A 21 -52.87 -37.73 -62.67
N LEU A 22 -52.04 -36.69 -62.84
CA LEU A 22 -50.95 -36.33 -61.91
C LEU A 22 -51.43 -35.54 -60.68
N LEU A 23 -52.64 -34.98 -60.71
CA LEU A 23 -53.26 -34.32 -59.56
C LEU A 23 -54.04 -35.29 -58.66
N ALA A 24 -54.34 -36.51 -59.12
CA ALA A 24 -55.03 -37.53 -58.32
C ALA A 24 -54.06 -38.46 -57.54
N THR A 25 -52.75 -38.38 -57.82
CA THR A 25 -51.70 -39.10 -57.08
C THR A 25 -50.78 -38.17 -56.27
N ALA A 26 -51.12 -36.88 -56.17
CA ALA A 26 -50.44 -35.92 -55.31
C ALA A 26 -51.05 -35.83 -53.89
N ASP A 27 -51.97 -36.74 -53.55
CA ASP A 27 -52.75 -36.74 -52.30
C ASP A 27 -52.37 -37.88 -51.34
N LEU A 28 -51.28 -38.61 -51.60
CA LEU A 28 -50.75 -39.67 -50.73
C LEU A 28 -49.23 -39.60 -50.74
N ASP A 29 -48.62 -39.62 -49.55
CA ASP A 29 -47.17 -39.55 -49.23
C ASP A 29 -46.57 -38.15 -49.02
N ILE A 30 -47.34 -37.22 -48.46
CA ILE A 30 -46.78 -36.42 -47.36
C ILE A 30 -47.15 -37.19 -46.08
N GLU A 31 -46.28 -38.11 -45.66
CA GLU A 31 -46.23 -38.50 -44.26
C GLU A 31 -45.91 -37.23 -43.46
N GLU A 32 -46.96 -36.53 -43.07
CA GLU A 32 -47.00 -35.56 -42.00
C GLU A 32 -46.77 -36.33 -40.68
N HIS A 33 -45.57 -36.87 -40.52
CA HIS A 33 -45.05 -37.45 -39.28
C HIS A 33 -44.17 -36.43 -38.54
N ASP A 34 -44.55 -35.16 -38.62
CA ASP A 34 -44.27 -34.19 -37.57
C ASP A 34 -45.54 -34.06 -36.71
N GLU A 35 -45.93 -35.16 -36.07
CA GLU A 35 -46.57 -35.05 -34.76
C GLU A 35 -45.55 -34.36 -33.85
N PHE A 36 -45.56 -33.03 -33.84
CA PHE A 36 -45.11 -32.28 -32.69
C PHE A 36 -46.06 -32.65 -31.54
N GLU A 37 -45.89 -33.84 -30.96
CA GLU A 37 -46.40 -34.12 -29.63
C GLU A 37 -45.92 -32.95 -28.77
N PRO A 38 -46.82 -32.11 -28.23
CA PRO A 38 -46.40 -31.02 -27.40
C PRO A 38 -45.67 -31.67 -26.23
N VAL A 39 -44.35 -31.48 -26.13
CA VAL A 39 -43.53 -32.06 -25.07
C VAL A 39 -44.13 -31.61 -23.74
N ARG A 40 -44.96 -32.48 -23.13
CA ARG A 40 -45.64 -32.19 -21.88
C ARG A 40 -44.64 -32.37 -20.76
N LEU A 41 -43.88 -31.30 -20.51
CA LEU A 41 -42.95 -31.23 -19.39
C LEU A 41 -43.72 -31.49 -18.09
N THR A 42 -43.26 -32.47 -17.33
CA THR A 42 -43.78 -32.70 -15.98
C THR A 42 -43.46 -31.49 -15.10
N TRP A 43 -44.32 -31.17 -14.11
CA TRP A 43 -44.11 -30.04 -13.19
C TRP A 43 -42.70 -30.00 -12.57
N LYS A 44 -42.13 -31.19 -12.30
CA LYS A 44 -40.76 -31.33 -11.79
C LYS A 44 -39.72 -30.88 -12.82
N GLN A 45 -39.85 -31.27 -14.09
CA GLN A 45 -38.95 -30.84 -15.16
C GLN A 45 -39.03 -29.32 -15.37
N TRP A 46 -40.24 -28.74 -15.31
CA TRP A 46 -40.43 -27.30 -15.41
C TRP A 46 -39.73 -26.55 -14.27
N LEU A 47 -39.80 -27.08 -13.04
CA LEU A 47 -39.09 -26.52 -11.89
C LEU A 47 -37.56 -26.56 -12.08
N TYR A 48 -37.00 -27.67 -12.57
CA TYR A 48 -35.55 -27.78 -12.82
C TYR A 48 -35.08 -26.85 -13.93
N ILE A 49 -35.84 -26.72 -15.01
CA ILE A 49 -35.51 -25.79 -16.10
C ILE A 49 -35.56 -24.35 -15.60
N SER A 50 -36.61 -23.97 -14.87
CA SER A 50 -36.71 -22.62 -14.29
C SER A 50 -35.57 -22.35 -13.32
N LEU A 51 -35.25 -23.30 -12.43
CA LEU A 51 -34.14 -23.15 -11.48
C LEU A 51 -32.79 -23.02 -12.19
N THR A 52 -32.52 -23.83 -13.23
CA THR A 52 -31.26 -23.76 -13.98
C THR A 52 -31.13 -22.47 -14.79
N VAL A 53 -32.22 -21.97 -15.37
CA VAL A 53 -32.25 -20.67 -16.05
C VAL A 53 -32.01 -19.54 -15.06
N VAL A 54 -32.65 -19.55 -13.89
CA VAL A 54 -32.44 -18.54 -12.84
C VAL A 54 -31.03 -18.60 -12.28
N LEU A 55 -30.49 -19.80 -12.02
CA LEU A 55 -29.10 -19.95 -11.54
C LEU A 55 -28.09 -19.49 -12.60
N SER A 56 -28.32 -19.84 -13.87
CA SER A 56 -27.46 -19.41 -14.96
C SER A 56 -27.54 -17.90 -15.14
N PHE A 57 -28.74 -17.32 -15.09
CA PHE A 57 -28.94 -15.88 -15.13
C PHE A 57 -28.27 -15.16 -13.95
N LEU A 58 -28.33 -15.71 -12.74
CA LEU A 58 -27.59 -15.17 -11.59
C LEU A 58 -26.08 -15.29 -11.77
N PHE A 59 -25.60 -16.45 -12.21
CA PHE A 59 -24.18 -16.69 -12.42
C PHE A 59 -23.61 -15.78 -13.51
N PHE A 60 -24.24 -15.74 -14.69
CA PHE A 60 -23.86 -14.84 -15.77
C PHE A 60 -24.14 -13.38 -15.42
N GLY A 61 -25.20 -13.09 -14.69
CA GLY A 61 -25.52 -11.74 -14.22
C GLY A 61 -24.45 -11.20 -13.31
N ILE A 62 -23.98 -11.98 -12.33
CA ILE A 62 -22.86 -11.61 -11.45
C ILE A 62 -21.55 -11.51 -12.23
N LEU A 63 -21.34 -12.39 -13.22
CA LEU A 63 -20.12 -12.44 -14.02
C LEU A 63 -20.04 -11.33 -15.09
N MET A 64 -21.19 -10.84 -15.58
CA MET A 64 -21.32 -9.72 -16.52
C MET A 64 -21.59 -8.38 -15.84
N PHE A 65 -21.86 -8.36 -14.52
CA PHE A 65 -22.08 -7.11 -13.80
C PHE A 65 -20.78 -6.30 -13.78
N PRO A 66 -20.84 -4.97 -14.04
CA PRO A 66 -19.66 -4.12 -13.96
C PRO A 66 -19.22 -4.00 -12.51
N LEU A 67 -18.31 -4.88 -12.07
CA LEU A 67 -17.70 -4.80 -10.74
C LEU A 67 -17.10 -3.42 -10.46
N ASP A 68 -16.65 -2.73 -11.51
CA ASP A 68 -16.10 -1.39 -11.44
C ASP A 68 -17.07 -0.39 -10.79
N ASP A 69 -18.36 -0.46 -11.11
CA ASP A 69 -19.37 0.45 -10.56
C ASP A 69 -19.62 0.18 -9.08
N ILE A 70 -19.62 -1.09 -8.67
CA ILE A 70 -19.76 -1.49 -7.27
C ILE A 70 -18.53 -1.03 -6.48
N VAL A 71 -17.32 -1.29 -6.97
CA VAL A 71 -16.09 -0.89 -6.27
C VAL A 71 -15.98 0.63 -6.19
N ARG A 72 -16.31 1.37 -7.25
CA ARG A 72 -16.38 2.84 -7.22
C ARG A 72 -17.40 3.34 -6.21
N TRP A 73 -18.58 2.72 -6.16
CA TRP A 73 -19.62 3.08 -5.20
C TRP A 73 -19.18 2.82 -3.75
N VAL A 74 -18.58 1.65 -3.47
CA VAL A 74 -18.03 1.29 -2.15
C VAL A 74 -16.86 2.20 -1.75
N ALA A 75 -15.98 2.55 -2.68
CA ALA A 75 -14.85 3.43 -2.41
C ALA A 75 -15.33 4.85 -2.05
N ARG A 76 -16.28 5.41 -2.83
CA ARG A 76 -16.84 6.75 -2.57
C ARG A 76 -17.65 6.82 -1.27
N SER A 77 -18.33 5.74 -0.90
CA SER A 77 -19.14 5.71 0.33
C SER A 77 -18.28 5.65 1.60
N ASN A 78 -17.13 4.97 1.55
CA ASN A 78 -16.21 4.88 2.68
C ASN A 78 -15.19 6.02 2.74
N LEU A 79 -14.80 6.59 1.59
CA LEU A 79 -13.80 7.66 1.47
C LEU A 79 -14.37 8.83 0.65
N PRO A 80 -15.15 9.74 1.29
CA PRO A 80 -15.65 10.92 0.59
C PRO A 80 -14.48 11.81 0.13
N GLY A 81 -14.53 12.25 -1.13
CA GLY A 81 -13.44 13.02 -1.77
C GLY A 81 -12.42 12.18 -2.53
N LEU A 82 -12.63 10.86 -2.63
CA LEU A 82 -11.86 9.97 -3.49
C LEU A 82 -12.45 9.90 -4.91
N GLU A 83 -11.69 10.34 -5.89
CA GLU A 83 -11.98 10.23 -7.32
C GLU A 83 -10.98 9.25 -7.97
N ILE A 84 -11.51 8.32 -8.75
CA ILE A 84 -10.73 7.33 -9.52
C ILE A 84 -11.24 7.43 -10.95
N GLN A 85 -10.35 7.78 -11.89
CA GLN A 85 -10.74 8.00 -13.28
C GLN A 85 -10.98 6.66 -13.99
N ASP A 86 -9.96 5.82 -14.11
CA ASP A 86 -10.11 4.46 -14.63
C ASP A 86 -9.74 3.42 -13.58
N LEU A 87 -10.55 2.37 -13.55
CA LEU A 87 -10.37 1.21 -12.70
C LEU A 87 -10.47 0.00 -13.61
N GLU A 88 -9.38 -0.72 -13.78
CA GLU A 88 -9.32 -1.99 -14.49
C GLU A 88 -9.24 -3.08 -13.42
N LEU A 89 -10.40 -3.61 -13.03
CA LEU A 89 -10.46 -4.75 -12.13
C LEU A 89 -10.32 -6.03 -12.95
N ASN A 90 -9.30 -6.83 -12.64
CA ASN A 90 -9.17 -8.15 -13.24
C ASN A 90 -9.52 -9.19 -12.18
N TYR A 91 -10.57 -9.99 -12.44
CA TYR A 91 -11.10 -11.01 -11.51
C TYR A 91 -10.04 -11.93 -10.89
N ILE A 92 -8.90 -12.11 -11.55
CA ILE A 92 -7.94 -13.18 -11.22
C ILE A 92 -6.63 -12.68 -10.62
N THR A 93 -6.02 -11.56 -11.03
CA THR A 93 -4.61 -11.33 -10.63
C THR A 93 -4.11 -9.89 -10.46
N LYS A 94 -4.72 -8.85 -11.04
CA LYS A 94 -4.18 -7.47 -10.94
C LYS A 94 -5.28 -6.44 -11.12
N ASP A 95 -5.41 -5.57 -10.13
CA ASP A 95 -6.28 -4.41 -10.20
C ASP A 95 -5.40 -3.18 -10.49
N ASN A 96 -5.74 -2.44 -11.53
CA ASN A 96 -5.03 -1.24 -11.93
C ASN A 96 -5.97 -0.05 -11.81
N ALA A 97 -5.57 0.98 -11.07
CA ALA A 97 -6.28 2.24 -10.97
C ALA A 97 -5.39 3.35 -11.53
N THR A 98 -5.95 4.18 -12.40
CA THR A 98 -5.27 5.35 -12.96
C THR A 98 -5.89 6.63 -12.42
N ASP A 99 -5.03 7.63 -12.25
CA ASP A 99 -5.39 8.99 -11.85
C ASP A 99 -6.30 9.02 -10.60
N LEU A 100 -5.79 8.44 -9.51
CA LEU A 100 -6.42 8.54 -8.20
C LEU A 100 -6.19 9.92 -7.62
N GLN A 101 -7.27 10.60 -7.25
CA GLN A 101 -7.24 11.88 -6.56
C GLN A 101 -8.04 11.75 -5.27
N TYR A 102 -7.43 12.13 -4.16
CA TYR A 102 -8.08 12.21 -2.87
C TYR A 102 -7.91 13.61 -2.33
N ALA A 103 -9.00 14.29 -2.00
CA ALA A 103 -8.96 15.62 -1.40
C ALA A 103 -9.80 15.66 -0.12
N ASN A 104 -9.18 16.00 1.01
CA ASN A 104 -9.86 16.16 2.28
C ASN A 104 -9.19 17.24 3.14
N GLN A 105 -9.97 18.24 3.56
CA GLN A 105 -9.59 19.24 4.58
C GLN A 105 -8.17 19.81 4.42
N GLY A 106 -7.83 20.26 3.20
CA GLY A 106 -6.54 20.88 2.90
C GLY A 106 -5.42 19.90 2.54
N LEU A 107 -5.60 18.59 2.66
CA LEU A 107 -4.69 17.60 2.09
C LEU A 107 -5.25 17.13 0.75
N SER A 108 -4.49 17.28 -0.35
CA SER A 108 -4.79 16.59 -1.60
C SER A 108 -3.67 15.64 -1.97
N VAL A 109 -4.01 14.38 -2.19
CA VAL A 109 -3.13 13.32 -2.66
C VAL A 109 -3.53 12.97 -4.08
N GLN A 110 -2.60 13.06 -5.01
CA GLN A 110 -2.76 12.65 -6.39
C GLN A 110 -1.76 11.54 -6.69
N ALA A 111 -2.21 10.46 -7.32
CA ALA A 111 -1.38 9.37 -7.77
C ALA A 111 -1.76 9.01 -9.20
N ARG A 112 -0.78 9.00 -10.10
CA ARG A 112 -1.03 8.75 -11.53
C ARG A 112 -1.42 7.30 -11.82
N THR A 113 -0.78 6.36 -11.12
CA THR A 113 -1.03 4.94 -11.35
C THR A 113 -0.85 4.17 -10.06
N ILE A 114 -1.83 3.32 -9.74
CA ILE A 114 -1.81 2.40 -8.61
C ILE A 114 -2.05 1.01 -9.18
N ARG A 115 -1.06 0.14 -9.03
CA ARG A 115 -1.14 -1.27 -9.39
C ARG A 115 -1.24 -2.08 -8.12
N SER A 116 -2.41 -2.63 -7.87
CA SER A 116 -2.65 -3.56 -6.78
C SER A 116 -2.53 -4.99 -7.29
N GLY A 117 -1.63 -5.76 -6.69
CA GLY A 117 -1.60 -7.21 -6.82
C GLY A 117 -2.44 -7.90 -5.74
N LEU A 118 -3.30 -7.16 -5.02
CA LEU A 118 -4.21 -7.72 -4.03
C LEU A 118 -5.41 -8.35 -4.74
N ALA A 119 -5.87 -9.50 -4.26
CA ALA A 119 -7.11 -10.09 -4.75
C ALA A 119 -8.32 -9.30 -4.21
N TRP A 120 -9.35 -9.10 -5.02
CA TRP A 120 -10.59 -8.43 -4.58
C TRP A 120 -11.18 -9.05 -3.30
N TRP A 121 -11.08 -10.38 -3.14
CA TRP A 121 -11.56 -11.07 -1.94
C TRP A 121 -10.71 -10.75 -0.71
N SER A 122 -9.40 -10.53 -0.89
CA SER A 122 -8.51 -10.12 0.19
C SER A 122 -8.83 -8.69 0.63
N LEU A 123 -9.14 -7.79 -0.31
CA LEU A 123 -9.65 -6.45 -0.02
C LEU A 123 -11.01 -6.48 0.69
N ALA A 124 -11.95 -7.27 0.19
CA ALA A 124 -13.30 -7.41 0.76
C ALA A 124 -13.26 -7.94 2.21
N ASN A 125 -12.37 -8.90 2.48
CA ASN A 125 -12.16 -9.45 3.82
C ASN A 125 -11.12 -8.68 4.63
N GLN A 126 -10.64 -7.56 4.12
CA GLN A 126 -9.67 -6.67 4.76
C GLN A 126 -8.37 -7.39 5.17
N ASN A 127 -8.07 -8.52 4.55
CA ASN A 127 -6.83 -9.25 4.73
C ASN A 127 -5.89 -8.82 3.62
N LEU A 128 -4.92 -7.97 3.95
CA LEU A 128 -4.01 -7.42 2.95
C LEU A 128 -2.83 -8.38 2.77
N ASN A 129 -2.80 -9.04 1.62
CA ASN A 129 -1.68 -9.88 1.21
C ASN A 129 -1.37 -9.63 -0.26
N GLY A 130 -0.16 -9.12 -0.53
CA GLY A 130 0.32 -8.85 -1.87
C GLY A 130 0.99 -7.47 -2.03
N PRO A 131 1.53 -7.19 -3.23
CA PRO A 131 2.18 -5.93 -3.54
C PRO A 131 1.18 -4.86 -3.97
N ILE A 132 1.47 -3.61 -3.62
CA ILE A 132 0.84 -2.41 -4.18
C ILE A 132 1.97 -1.51 -4.68
N ASP A 133 1.94 -1.15 -5.95
CA ASP A 133 2.89 -0.21 -6.55
C ASP A 133 2.16 1.08 -6.92
N ILE A 134 2.62 2.21 -6.37
CA ILE A 134 2.03 3.52 -6.57
C ILE A 134 3.07 4.40 -7.26
N GLN A 135 2.72 4.95 -8.42
CA GLN A 135 3.60 5.74 -9.25
C GLN A 135 3.16 7.20 -9.29
N SER A 136 4.15 8.10 -9.26
CA SER A 136 3.98 9.56 -9.31
C SER A 136 2.99 10.08 -8.27
N ILE A 137 3.35 9.97 -6.99
CA ILE A 137 2.57 10.51 -5.88
C ILE A 137 2.88 11.99 -5.74
N GLN A 138 1.84 12.81 -5.68
CA GLN A 138 1.92 14.21 -5.31
C GLN A 138 1.03 14.42 -4.09
N LEU A 139 1.60 14.95 -3.02
CA LEU A 139 0.90 15.30 -1.81
C LEU A 139 1.02 16.80 -1.65
N HIS A 140 -0.13 17.47 -1.68
CA HIS A 140 -0.23 18.90 -1.51
C HIS A 140 -0.94 19.20 -0.19
N HIS A 141 -0.31 20.01 0.64
CA HIS A 141 -0.82 20.51 1.89
C HIS A 141 -0.51 22.02 1.95
N PRO A 142 -1.34 22.87 2.58
CA PRO A 142 -1.12 24.33 2.66
C PRO A 142 0.27 24.74 3.17
N LEU A 143 0.91 23.86 3.94
CA LEU A 143 2.23 24.10 4.53
C LEU A 143 3.37 23.40 3.79
N PHE A 144 3.08 22.44 2.91
CA PHE A 144 4.13 21.74 2.16
C PHE A 144 3.59 20.96 0.96
N GLY A 145 4.41 20.85 -0.08
CA GLY A 145 4.18 20.01 -1.25
C GLY A 145 5.28 18.96 -1.35
N LEU A 146 4.89 17.69 -1.47
CA LEU A 146 5.80 16.55 -1.62
C LEU A 146 5.47 15.81 -2.90
N ARG A 147 6.50 15.45 -3.66
CA ARG A 147 6.37 14.58 -4.82
C ARG A 147 7.30 13.38 -4.68
N ALA A 148 6.75 12.18 -4.85
CA ALA A 148 7.50 10.95 -4.91
C ALA A 148 7.31 10.27 -6.27
N ARG A 149 8.40 9.74 -6.83
CA ARG A 149 8.36 9.03 -8.10
C ARG A 149 7.64 7.69 -7.98
N GLU A 150 7.90 6.96 -6.92
CA GLU A 150 7.41 5.59 -6.73
C GLU A 150 7.29 5.26 -5.24
N LEU A 151 6.23 4.54 -4.86
CA LEU A 151 6.02 3.93 -3.57
C LEU A 151 5.55 2.49 -3.77
N LYS A 152 6.41 1.53 -3.41
CA LYS A 152 6.08 0.11 -3.39
C LYS A 152 5.76 -0.32 -1.97
N LEU A 153 4.58 -0.87 -1.78
CA LEU A 153 4.14 -1.48 -0.53
C LEU A 153 4.01 -2.98 -0.75
N GLN A 154 4.43 -3.77 0.22
CA GLN A 154 4.22 -5.20 0.20
C GLN A 154 3.71 -5.66 1.57
N PHE A 155 2.47 -6.12 1.55
CA PHE A 155 1.77 -6.64 2.72
C PHE A 155 1.92 -8.16 2.75
N GLN A 156 2.24 -8.71 3.91
CA GLN A 156 2.24 -10.15 4.15
C GLN A 156 1.39 -10.43 5.38
N ASP A 157 0.28 -11.15 5.15
CA ASP A 157 -0.66 -11.61 6.16
C ASP A 157 -1.12 -10.53 7.13
N VAL A 158 -1.35 -9.31 6.62
CA VAL A 158 -1.83 -8.21 7.44
C VAL A 158 -3.32 -8.42 7.71
N GLY A 159 -3.62 -8.76 8.97
CA GLY A 159 -4.98 -9.00 9.44
C GLY A 159 -5.93 -7.79 9.28
N PRO A 160 -7.22 -7.95 9.59
CA PRO A 160 -8.24 -6.94 9.34
C PRO A 160 -7.91 -5.61 10.03
N LEU A 161 -7.81 -4.54 9.23
CA LEU A 161 -7.49 -3.17 9.66
C LEU A 161 -8.62 -2.45 10.43
N GLN A 162 -9.64 -3.18 10.89
CA GLN A 162 -10.77 -2.59 11.60
C GLN A 162 -10.33 -1.95 12.91
N GLN A 163 -10.58 -0.65 13.03
CA GLN A 163 -10.25 0.17 14.19
C GLN A 163 -10.90 -0.34 15.51
N ASN A 164 -11.93 -1.19 15.41
CA ASN A 164 -12.65 -1.81 16.53
C ASN A 164 -12.58 -3.36 16.52
N SER A 165 -11.65 -3.97 15.77
CA SER A 165 -11.54 -5.43 15.78
C SER A 165 -10.95 -5.93 17.10
N PRO A 166 -11.50 -6.96 17.74
CA PRO A 166 -10.91 -7.58 18.92
C PRO A 166 -9.63 -8.36 18.59
N LYS A 167 -9.35 -8.61 17.30
CA LYS A 167 -8.13 -9.28 16.87
C LYS A 167 -7.01 -8.25 16.73
N PRO A 168 -5.88 -8.44 17.44
CA PRO A 168 -4.77 -7.53 17.28
C PRO A 168 -4.18 -7.65 15.87
N LEU A 169 -3.72 -6.53 15.32
CA LEU A 169 -3.05 -6.49 14.03
C LEU A 169 -1.81 -7.39 14.06
N GLN A 170 -1.73 -8.30 13.09
CA GLN A 170 -0.62 -9.21 12.88
C GLN A 170 -0.22 -9.14 11.41
N GLY A 171 1.06 -9.35 11.10
CA GLY A 171 1.59 -9.41 9.74
C GLY A 171 2.83 -8.55 9.55
N SER A 172 3.20 -8.27 8.31
CA SER A 172 4.30 -7.34 8.01
C SER A 172 4.00 -6.44 6.81
N LEU A 173 4.61 -5.25 6.83
CA LEU A 173 4.55 -4.27 5.77
C LEU A 173 5.96 -3.85 5.39
N LYS A 174 6.34 -4.05 4.14
CA LYS A 174 7.54 -3.46 3.54
C LYS A 174 7.12 -2.30 2.66
N ALA A 175 7.65 -1.11 2.92
CA ALA A 175 7.43 0.09 2.14
C ALA A 175 8.77 0.57 1.55
N GLN A 176 8.79 0.87 0.26
CA GLN A 176 9.95 1.42 -0.44
C GLN A 176 9.50 2.67 -1.20
N LEU A 177 10.01 3.81 -0.79
CA LEU A 177 9.78 5.10 -1.42
C LEU A 177 11.02 5.48 -2.25
N ALA A 178 10.82 5.97 -3.47
CA ALA A 178 11.90 6.41 -4.34
C ALA A 178 11.65 7.82 -4.90
N GLY A 179 12.72 8.60 -4.97
CA GLY A 179 12.73 9.93 -5.59
C GLY A 179 11.76 10.91 -4.94
N LEU A 180 11.89 11.12 -3.63
CA LEU A 180 11.10 12.11 -2.90
C LEU A 180 11.74 13.49 -3.02
N VAL A 181 10.93 14.45 -3.47
CA VAL A 181 11.31 15.85 -3.67
C VAL A 181 10.29 16.73 -2.94
N VAL A 182 10.78 17.76 -2.27
CA VAL A 182 9.94 18.79 -1.65
C VAL A 182 9.68 19.86 -2.71
N GLU A 183 8.45 19.98 -3.19
CA GLU A 183 8.05 21.00 -4.18
C GLU A 183 7.78 22.33 -3.48
N ASP A 184 7.13 22.28 -2.33
CA ASP A 184 6.89 23.42 -1.47
C ASP A 184 7.31 23.10 -0.04
N ALA A 185 8.33 23.78 0.45
CA ALA A 185 8.47 23.99 1.88
C ALA A 185 7.68 25.27 2.18
N GLY A 186 6.71 25.23 3.10
CA GLY A 186 6.04 26.43 3.59
C GLY A 186 7.02 27.36 4.32
N PRO A 187 6.65 28.04 5.42
CA PRO A 187 7.52 29.01 6.10
C PRO A 187 8.79 28.41 6.75
N LEU A 188 9.09 27.13 6.54
CA LEU A 188 10.34 26.49 6.95
C LEU A 188 11.44 26.84 5.94
N ALA A 189 12.34 27.73 6.36
CA ALA A 189 13.51 28.20 5.60
C ALA A 189 14.60 27.12 5.43
N VAL A 190 14.23 25.98 4.86
CA VAL A 190 15.20 25.03 4.31
C VAL A 190 15.21 25.27 2.81
N GLU A 191 16.39 25.56 2.25
CA GLU A 191 16.54 25.74 0.81
C GLU A 191 16.02 24.48 0.10
N LYS A 192 14.98 24.64 -0.74
CA LYS A 192 14.13 23.56 -1.26
C LYS A 192 14.91 22.43 -1.96
N ASP A 193 16.12 22.73 -2.42
CA ASP A 193 16.99 21.80 -3.15
C ASP A 193 18.10 21.15 -2.31
N LEU A 194 18.26 21.54 -1.03
CA LEU A 194 19.42 21.15 -0.25
C LEU A 194 19.38 19.67 0.16
N ILE A 195 18.21 19.15 0.54
CA ILE A 195 18.07 17.76 0.98
C ILE A 195 17.15 17.00 0.02
N LYS A 196 17.73 16.06 -0.74
CA LYS A 196 17.04 15.18 -1.68
C LYS A 196 17.06 13.77 -1.14
N ILE A 197 15.88 13.19 -0.92
CA ILE A 197 15.74 11.80 -0.45
C ILE A 197 15.63 10.90 -1.69
N SER A 198 16.70 10.17 -1.98
CA SER A 198 16.75 9.28 -3.14
C SER A 198 15.95 8.01 -2.92
N LYS A 199 16.00 7.46 -1.69
CA LYS A 199 15.33 6.22 -1.31
C LYS A 199 14.95 6.21 0.16
N ALA A 200 13.80 5.66 0.51
CA ALA A 200 13.46 5.30 1.88
C ALA A 200 12.84 3.91 1.93
N ASP A 201 13.47 2.99 2.67
CA ASP A 201 13.01 1.64 2.90
C ASP A 201 12.54 1.49 4.35
N VAL A 202 11.34 0.96 4.56
CA VAL A 202 10.76 0.70 5.88
C VAL A 202 10.19 -0.71 5.90
N GLU A 203 10.54 -1.49 6.92
CA GLU A 203 9.96 -2.80 7.19
C GLU A 203 9.38 -2.80 8.60
N LEU A 204 8.06 -2.95 8.67
CA LEU A 204 7.27 -3.01 9.88
C LEU A 204 6.75 -4.43 10.09
N VAL A 205 6.81 -4.91 11.32
CA VAL A 205 6.20 -6.16 11.74
C VAL A 205 5.19 -5.87 12.84
N PHE A 206 3.96 -6.32 12.63
CA PHE A 206 2.86 -6.17 13.55
C PHE A 206 2.72 -7.48 14.33
N ASP A 207 2.79 -7.39 15.65
CA ASP A 207 2.56 -8.52 16.54
C ASP A 207 1.76 -8.08 17.76
N GLN A 208 0.54 -8.61 17.88
CA GLN A 208 -0.32 -8.40 19.04
C GLN A 208 -0.54 -6.91 19.43
N GLY A 209 -0.63 -6.02 18.44
CA GLY A 209 -0.84 -4.58 18.65
C GLY A 209 0.45 -3.77 18.91
N ARG A 210 1.61 -4.43 18.95
CA ARG A 210 2.93 -3.80 18.88
C ARG A 210 3.41 -3.77 17.44
N THR A 211 4.10 -2.69 17.05
CA THR A 211 4.74 -2.58 15.73
C THR A 211 6.25 -2.48 15.92
N ASP A 212 6.99 -3.49 15.49
CA ASP A 212 8.45 -3.45 15.47
C ASP A 212 8.93 -2.93 14.10
N VAL A 213 9.84 -1.95 14.14
CA VAL A 213 10.50 -1.40 12.96
C VAL A 213 11.77 -2.21 12.73
N ARG A 214 11.67 -3.27 11.92
CA ARG A 214 12.81 -4.15 11.60
C ARG A 214 13.87 -3.45 10.79
N GLN A 215 13.44 -2.63 9.84
CA GLN A 215 14.32 -1.85 9.00
C GLN A 215 13.71 -0.47 8.80
N LEU A 216 14.51 0.57 9.02
CA LEU A 216 14.26 1.92 8.51
C LEU A 216 15.58 2.38 7.92
N GLN A 217 15.61 2.68 6.63
CA GLN A 217 16.78 3.21 5.97
C GLN A 217 16.36 4.32 5.01
N ILE A 218 16.83 5.54 5.27
CA ILE A 218 16.58 6.69 4.41
C ILE A 218 17.92 7.11 3.81
N GLN A 219 18.01 7.10 2.50
CA GLN A 219 19.16 7.58 1.75
C GLN A 219 18.82 8.96 1.22
N SER A 220 19.63 9.93 1.62
CA SER A 220 19.60 11.28 1.08
C SER A 220 20.98 11.67 0.57
N ASN A 221 21.04 12.78 -0.17
CA ASN A 221 22.31 13.39 -0.56
C ASN A 221 23.14 13.87 0.64
N ALA A 222 22.53 14.16 1.80
CA ALA A 222 23.24 14.61 3.01
C ALA A 222 23.63 13.45 3.94
N PHE A 223 22.69 12.56 4.24
CA PHE A 223 22.85 11.48 5.22
C PHE A 223 22.24 10.17 4.74
N GLN A 224 22.85 9.07 5.18
CA GLN A 224 22.19 7.77 5.32
C GLN A 224 21.67 7.64 6.75
N ILE A 225 20.35 7.66 6.90
CA ILE A 225 19.66 7.56 8.18
C ILE A 225 19.22 6.11 8.34
N SER A 226 19.43 5.54 9.52
CA SER A 226 18.87 4.22 9.86
C SER A 226 18.38 4.16 11.30
N LEU A 227 17.29 3.43 11.52
CA LEU A 227 16.79 3.14 12.86
C LEU A 227 17.15 1.70 13.23
N LYS A 228 17.84 1.52 14.35
CA LYS A 228 18.11 0.21 14.95
C LYS A 228 17.16 -0.03 16.12
N ASN A 229 16.69 -1.27 16.27
CA ASN A 229 15.82 -1.72 17.37
C ASN A 229 14.60 -0.80 17.55
N GLY A 230 13.99 -0.36 16.44
CA GLY A 230 12.84 0.52 16.48
C GLY A 230 11.59 -0.25 16.92
N SER A 231 10.82 0.33 17.83
CA SER A 231 9.54 -0.21 18.26
C SER A 231 8.54 0.91 18.50
N ILE A 232 7.30 0.67 18.09
CA ILE A 232 6.14 1.52 18.30
C ILE A 232 5.17 0.70 19.14
N GLY A 233 4.94 1.13 20.37
CA GLY A 233 4.02 0.45 21.27
C GLY A 233 2.54 0.71 20.93
N PRO A 234 1.64 -0.05 21.54
CA PRO A 234 0.21 0.14 21.36
C PRO A 234 -0.22 1.50 21.91
N ALA A 235 -1.09 2.20 21.19
CA ALA A 235 -1.73 3.43 21.66
C ALA A 235 -3.09 3.63 21.00
N ALA A 236 -3.92 4.47 21.63
CA ALA A 236 -5.23 4.86 21.10
C ALA A 236 -5.14 5.68 19.81
N SER A 237 -3.99 6.31 19.53
CA SER A 237 -3.73 7.04 18.30
C SER A 237 -2.28 6.87 17.87
N LEU A 238 -2.02 6.98 16.57
CA LEU A 238 -0.67 6.89 16.04
C LEU A 238 0.25 8.01 16.58
N ALA A 239 -0.29 9.22 16.75
CA ALA A 239 0.47 10.37 17.26
C ALA A 239 0.95 10.17 18.72
N THR A 240 0.19 9.45 19.54
CA THR A 240 0.53 9.16 20.94
C THR A 240 1.26 7.84 21.13
N ALA A 241 1.50 7.09 20.05
CA ALA A 241 2.16 5.80 20.12
C ALA A 241 3.60 5.95 20.62
N PRO A 242 3.99 5.24 21.70
CA PRO A 242 5.33 5.37 22.25
C PRO A 242 6.35 4.81 21.26
N LEU A 243 7.32 5.64 20.89
CA LEU A 243 8.39 5.32 19.96
C LEU A 243 9.68 5.10 20.75
N ARG A 244 10.40 4.02 20.45
CA ARG A 244 11.74 3.76 20.97
C ARG A 244 12.65 3.23 19.87
N GLY A 245 13.91 3.61 19.88
CA GLY A 245 14.92 3.04 19.00
C GLY A 245 16.24 3.80 19.07
N GLN A 246 17.21 3.39 18.24
CA GLN A 246 18.47 4.11 18.08
C GLN A 246 18.53 4.66 16.66
N LEU A 247 18.42 5.98 16.53
CA LEU A 247 18.56 6.69 15.27
C LEU A 247 20.05 6.87 14.98
N CYS A 248 20.48 6.50 13.78
CA CYS A 248 21.85 6.71 13.37
C CYS A 248 21.94 7.42 12.03
N LEU A 249 22.87 8.36 11.97
CA LEU A 249 23.17 9.23 10.84
C LEU A 249 24.57 8.90 10.36
N THR A 250 24.71 8.57 9.07
CA THR A 250 26.01 8.40 8.43
C THR A 250 26.15 9.49 7.36
N PRO A 251 27.07 10.44 7.51
CA PRO A 251 27.25 11.52 6.53
C PRO A 251 27.73 10.97 5.18
N THR A 252 27.20 11.50 4.10
CA THR A 252 27.65 11.17 2.73
C THR A 252 28.89 11.97 2.36
N ASN A 253 29.60 11.54 1.30
CA ASN A 253 30.74 12.32 0.79
C ASN A 253 30.33 13.73 0.32
N GLU A 254 29.13 13.88 -0.24
CA GLU A 254 28.61 15.18 -0.67
C GLU A 254 28.41 16.11 0.53
N PHE A 255 27.85 15.63 1.64
CA PHE A 255 27.73 16.38 2.89
C PHE A 255 29.07 16.80 3.47
N LYS A 256 30.07 15.91 3.40
CA LYS A 256 31.43 16.19 3.90
C LYS A 256 32.15 17.27 3.10
N THR A 257 31.90 17.36 1.80
CA THR A 257 32.77 18.14 0.88
C THR A 257 32.11 19.38 0.28
N SER A 258 30.78 19.40 0.13
CA SER A 258 30.09 20.52 -0.50
C SER A 258 29.92 21.71 0.45
N ASP A 259 30.18 22.92 -0.05
CA ASP A 259 29.99 24.17 0.69
C ASP A 259 28.51 24.44 1.00
N ALA A 260 27.59 23.88 0.22
CA ALA A 260 26.15 24.01 0.44
C ALA A 260 25.72 23.47 1.82
N PHE A 261 26.45 22.49 2.37
CA PHE A 261 26.14 21.88 3.66
C PHE A 261 26.92 22.47 4.83
N LEU A 262 27.72 23.53 4.64
CA LEU A 262 28.62 24.04 5.67
C LEU A 262 27.91 24.35 7.00
N GLY A 263 26.76 25.03 6.96
CA GLY A 263 25.99 25.35 8.16
C GLY A 263 25.42 24.12 8.88
N LEU A 264 24.84 23.18 8.12
CA LEU A 264 24.32 21.91 8.65
C LEU A 264 25.44 21.04 9.23
N ARG A 265 26.62 21.08 8.63
CA ARG A 265 27.82 20.38 9.09
C ARG A 265 28.28 20.90 10.44
N THR A 266 28.37 22.22 10.61
CA THR A 266 28.72 22.83 11.90
C THR A 266 27.72 22.45 12.99
N MET A 267 26.42 22.44 12.71
CA MET A 267 25.39 22.01 13.66
C MET A 267 25.51 20.52 14.02
N TYR A 268 25.78 19.67 13.04
CA TYR A 268 25.97 18.23 13.23
C TYR A 268 27.19 17.93 14.10
N GLU A 269 28.33 18.58 13.84
CA GLU A 269 29.55 18.46 14.65
C GLU A 269 29.35 18.99 16.06
N PHE A 270 28.69 20.14 16.21
CA PHE A 270 28.35 20.71 17.52
C PHE A 270 27.47 19.77 18.36
N SER A 271 26.62 18.98 17.71
CA SER A 271 25.77 17.98 18.36
C SER A 271 26.52 16.70 18.76
N GLY A 272 27.84 16.66 18.55
CA GLY A 272 28.70 15.51 18.83
C GLY A 272 28.80 14.50 17.68
N GLY A 273 28.34 14.88 16.48
CA GLY A 273 28.53 14.10 15.26
C GLY A 273 29.98 14.17 14.77
N SER A 274 30.45 13.09 14.15
CA SER A 274 31.73 13.06 13.43
C SER A 274 31.47 12.92 11.94
N LEU A 275 32.26 13.61 11.11
CA LEU A 275 32.19 13.44 9.66
C LEU A 275 32.71 12.08 9.20
N GLU A 276 33.57 11.43 9.97
CA GLU A 276 34.15 10.13 9.57
C GLU A 276 33.37 8.94 10.11
N GLU A 277 32.61 9.13 11.18
CA GLU A 277 31.91 8.05 11.87
C GLU A 277 30.39 8.20 11.82
N ARG A 278 29.71 7.07 12.00
CA ARG A 278 28.25 7.02 12.15
C ARG A 278 27.88 7.56 13.52
N PHE A 279 27.14 8.67 13.56
CA PHE A 279 26.57 9.20 14.79
C PHE A 279 25.29 8.44 15.14
N CYS A 280 25.16 7.93 16.36
CA CYS A 280 23.98 7.22 16.83
C CYS A 280 23.46 7.82 18.14
N THR A 281 22.15 8.08 18.19
CA THR A 281 21.46 8.66 19.34
C THR A 281 20.20 7.86 19.66
N GLU A 282 19.80 7.88 20.92
CA GLU A 282 18.57 7.22 21.35
C GLU A 282 17.36 8.10 21.00
N LEU A 283 16.37 7.47 20.39
CA LEU A 283 15.09 8.04 20.01
C LEU A 283 14.02 7.51 20.95
N GLN A 284 13.30 8.41 21.62
CA GLN A 284 12.26 8.09 22.60
C GLN A 284 11.04 9.02 22.40
N GLY A 285 10.03 8.89 23.25
CA GLY A 285 8.85 9.76 23.24
C GLY A 285 7.68 9.15 22.48
N SER A 286 6.94 9.99 21.76
CA SER A 286 5.77 9.56 20.98
C SER A 286 6.03 9.77 19.49
N LEU A 287 5.34 9.04 18.61
CA LEU A 287 5.52 9.21 17.16
C LEU A 287 5.21 10.63 16.69
N GLY A 288 4.23 11.31 17.32
CA GLY A 288 3.88 12.69 17.00
C GLY A 288 4.84 13.73 17.58
N LYS A 289 5.62 13.37 18.61
CA LYS A 289 6.67 14.21 19.22
C LYS A 289 7.85 13.32 19.60
N PRO A 290 8.70 12.96 18.64
CA PRO A 290 9.90 12.18 18.92
C PRO A 290 10.92 13.05 19.65
N GLU A 291 11.54 12.48 20.68
CA GLU A 291 12.58 13.12 21.48
C GLU A 291 13.91 12.40 21.25
N ILE A 292 14.96 13.18 21.00
CA ILE A 292 16.31 12.69 20.84
C ILE A 292 17.06 12.94 22.15
N LYS A 293 17.58 11.88 22.78
CA LYS A 293 18.48 12.02 23.92
C LYS A 293 19.86 12.43 23.44
N THR A 294 20.09 13.73 23.31
CA THR A 294 21.42 14.28 23.07
C THR A 294 22.33 13.95 24.26
N ARG A 295 23.42 13.22 24.03
CA ARG A 295 24.50 13.13 25.04
C ARG A 295 25.14 14.52 25.19
N PRO A 296 25.50 14.95 26.41
CA PRO A 296 26.21 16.20 26.58
C PRO A 296 27.56 16.16 25.83
N PRO A 297 27.99 17.29 25.24
CA PRO A 297 29.21 17.33 24.45
C PRO A 297 30.44 16.96 25.30
N LEU A 298 31.27 16.05 24.78
CA LEU A 298 32.62 15.78 25.30
C LEU A 298 33.52 16.97 24.95
N ASN A 299 33.58 17.97 25.82
CA ASN A 299 34.80 18.74 26.11
C ASN A 299 34.52 19.80 27.18
N LYS A 300 34.90 19.52 28.42
CA LYS A 300 35.72 20.48 29.16
C LYS A 300 37.09 19.82 29.28
N PRO A 301 38.19 20.44 28.81
CA PRO A 301 39.50 20.03 29.26
C PRO A 301 39.54 20.21 30.77
N ASP A 302 39.85 19.15 31.50
CA ASP A 302 40.29 19.25 32.89
C ASP A 302 41.51 20.18 32.88
N VAL A 303 41.28 21.42 33.32
CA VAL A 303 42.37 22.30 33.69
C VAL A 303 42.93 21.71 34.97
N ASP A 304 44.03 21.00 34.77
CA ASP A 304 45.07 20.70 35.74
C ASP A 304 45.16 21.78 36.82
N SER A 305 44.60 21.48 37.98
CA SER A 305 44.81 22.24 39.21
C SER A 305 45.72 21.43 40.11
N THR A 306 46.99 21.33 39.72
CA THR A 306 48.06 21.04 40.66
C THR A 306 48.49 22.36 41.31
N ASP A 307 48.43 22.39 42.65
CA ASP A 307 49.36 23.06 43.57
C ASP A 307 48.66 23.91 44.66
N LYS A 308 48.51 23.32 45.85
CA LYS A 308 49.07 23.85 47.11
C LYS A 308 48.78 22.97 48.33
N GLY A 309 49.86 22.35 48.82
CA GLY A 309 50.26 22.42 50.23
C GLY A 309 49.71 21.37 51.22
N PRO A 310 50.52 20.94 52.21
CA PRO A 310 50.29 19.73 53.01
C PRO A 310 49.36 19.96 54.21
N GLN A 311 48.53 18.96 54.48
CA GLN A 311 47.58 18.89 55.59
C GLN A 311 48.33 18.49 56.88
N ALA A 312 48.39 19.42 57.84
CA ALA A 312 48.78 19.16 59.21
C ALA A 312 47.58 18.62 60.01
N GLU A 313 47.85 17.64 60.89
CA GLU A 313 46.96 17.15 61.94
C GLU A 313 46.34 18.29 62.76
N PRO A 314 45.16 18.03 63.34
CA PRO A 314 45.05 18.33 64.76
C PRO A 314 44.41 17.22 65.58
N ASP A 315 45.03 17.03 66.74
CA ASP A 315 44.63 16.27 67.90
C ASP A 315 43.17 16.46 68.35
N SER A 316 42.63 15.38 68.90
CA SER A 316 41.46 15.37 69.79
C SER A 316 41.70 16.23 71.04
N PRO A 317 40.61 16.68 71.69
CA PRO A 317 40.49 16.28 73.08
C PRO A 317 39.10 15.77 73.48
N ALA A 318 39.15 14.86 74.44
CA ALA A 318 38.04 14.26 75.15
C ALA A 318 37.37 15.24 76.13
N THR A 319 36.05 15.11 76.27
CA THR A 319 35.25 15.43 77.47
C THR A 319 33.91 14.70 77.33
N ALA A 320 33.75 13.56 78.01
CA ALA A 320 33.12 13.43 79.33
C ALA A 320 31.57 13.40 79.27
N ASN A 321 31.01 12.18 79.33
CA ASN A 321 29.64 11.90 79.77
C ASN A 321 29.48 12.27 81.27
N PRO A 322 28.25 12.54 81.72
CA PRO A 322 27.56 11.47 82.45
C PRO A 322 26.06 11.31 82.11
N ASP A 323 25.61 10.08 82.32
CA ASP A 323 24.24 9.57 82.35
C ASP A 323 23.26 10.45 83.15
N VAL A 324 22.00 10.52 82.70
CA VAL A 324 20.81 10.38 83.56
C VAL A 324 19.70 9.68 82.77
N ASP A 325 19.10 8.72 83.47
CA ASP A 325 18.01 7.81 83.15
C ASP A 325 16.68 8.41 82.67
N GLU A 326 15.87 7.47 82.18
CA GLU A 326 14.48 7.22 82.57
C GLU A 326 13.34 7.53 81.59
N ALA A 327 12.38 6.62 81.65
CA ALA A 327 11.27 6.38 80.76
C ALA A 327 10.11 7.36 80.95
N ASP A 328 9.42 7.69 79.84
CA ASP A 328 8.03 7.29 79.57
C ASP A 328 7.65 7.69 78.12
#